data_AF-X6MWU4-F1
#
_entry.id   AF-X6MWU4-F1
#
_cell.length_a   1.000
_cell.length_b   1.000
_cell.length_c   1.000
_cell.angle_alpha   90.00
_cell.angle_beta   90.00
_cell.angle_gamma   90.00
#
_symmetry.space_group_name_H-M   'P 1'
#
loop_
_entity.id
_entity.type
_entity.pdbx_description
1 polymer ?
#
loop_
_entity_poly.entity_id
_entity_poly.type
_entity_poly.pdbx_seq_one_letter_code
_entity_poly.pdbx_strand_id
1 'polypeptide(L)'
;MDVVTIHRFTINPKALSMNRLYGAFDDATHEWSNGVLAQVVREASADLSKDRKWVVLDGPVDTLWIENLNTVLDDNKKLCLASGEIIKLSEEMSIVFEVDDLSVASPATISRVGMVYMEPKQLGWRVIVHSYINTLPLDIQNQWKDRFWELFDLFESTVQFVIGHCKSVITLAAEGYVTNLLRLFDCLLSPVIGKDKHLDKKNRNENANTNTAKSASALAPNDLLIAIECWFVFSLIWSVGANTDSEGRLKLHIHLTNLLATKNFILPMPLPKPGASESKSEHQDLLHPSIYDFVFVPERKQLIWNNFF
;
A
#
# COMPACT_ATOMS: atom_id res chain seq x y z
N MET A 1 -0.40 -19.56 26.78
CA MET A 1 -1.34 -18.66 26.08
C MET A 1 -2.25 -19.56 25.28
N ASP A 2 -3.52 -19.64 25.67
CA ASP A 2 -4.50 -20.38 24.88
C ASP A 2 -4.68 -19.65 23.54
N VAL A 3 -4.40 -20.35 22.44
CA VAL A 3 -4.58 -19.79 21.10
C VAL A 3 -6.07 -19.70 20.85
N VAL A 4 -6.60 -18.47 20.78
CA VAL A 4 -8.01 -18.23 20.46
C VAL A 4 -8.15 -18.13 18.94
N THR A 5 -8.91 -19.03 18.35
CA THR A 5 -9.28 -18.96 16.93
C THR A 5 -10.31 -17.86 16.71
N ILE A 6 -10.10 -17.03 15.69
CA ILE A 6 -11.03 -15.96 15.31
C ILE A 6 -11.43 -16.14 13.84
N HIS A 7 -12.73 -16.31 13.59
CA HIS A 7 -13.31 -16.30 12.25
C HIS A 7 -13.70 -14.88 11.88
N ARG A 8 -13.16 -14.35 10.78
CA ARG A 8 -13.37 -12.96 10.37
C ARG A 8 -14.19 -12.88 9.08
N PHE A 9 -15.28 -12.12 9.13
CA PHE A 9 -16.15 -11.80 7.99
C PHE A 9 -16.07 -10.31 7.72
N THR A 10 -15.44 -9.90 6.61
CA THR A 10 -15.25 -8.48 6.27
C THR A 10 -16.23 -8.04 5.19
N ILE A 11 -16.92 -6.93 5.41
CA ILE A 11 -17.90 -6.34 4.49
C ILE A 11 -17.58 -4.86 4.36
N ASN A 12 -17.59 -4.32 3.14
CA ASN A 12 -17.61 -2.87 2.93
C ASN A 12 -19.06 -2.41 2.78
N PRO A 13 -19.66 -1.72 3.78
CA PRO A 13 -21.07 -1.36 3.75
C PRO A 13 -21.41 -0.41 2.61
N LYS A 14 -20.49 0.50 2.25
CA LYS A 14 -20.70 1.52 1.22
C LYS A 14 -20.51 1.00 -0.20
N ALA A 15 -19.87 -0.16 -0.36
CA ALA A 15 -19.79 -0.86 -1.63
C ALA A 15 -21.13 -1.49 -2.05
N LEU A 16 -22.10 -1.58 -1.12
CA LEU A 16 -23.41 -2.18 -1.34
C LEU A 16 -24.51 -1.12 -1.21
N SER A 17 -25.54 -1.23 -2.05
CA SER A 17 -26.79 -0.50 -1.79
C SER A 17 -27.45 -1.00 -0.51
N MET A 18 -28.22 -0.16 0.17
CA MET A 18 -28.94 -0.50 1.40
C MET A 18 -29.76 -1.79 1.29
N ASN A 19 -30.48 -1.96 0.18
CA ASN A 19 -31.27 -3.15 -0.13
C ASN A 19 -30.44 -4.44 -0.25
N ARG A 20 -29.20 -4.33 -0.74
CA ARG A 20 -28.27 -5.47 -0.84
C ARG A 20 -27.56 -5.74 0.49
N LEU A 21 -27.40 -4.73 1.34
CA LEU A 21 -26.78 -4.88 2.65
C LEU A 21 -27.72 -5.55 3.65
N TYR A 22 -28.95 -5.06 3.78
CA TYR A 22 -29.94 -5.55 4.76
C TYR A 22 -30.98 -6.51 4.18
N GLY A 23 -31.17 -6.49 2.87
CA GLY A 23 -32.25 -7.19 2.19
C GLY A 23 -33.36 -6.23 1.80
N ALA A 24 -34.17 -6.65 0.83
CA ALA A 24 -35.30 -5.89 0.34
C ALA A 24 -36.37 -6.80 -0.24
N PHE A 25 -37.60 -6.30 -0.21
CA PHE A 25 -38.71 -6.89 -0.94
C PHE A 25 -38.64 -6.44 -2.40
N ASP A 26 -38.75 -7.39 -3.33
CA ASP A 26 -38.81 -7.10 -4.75
C ASP A 26 -40.28 -7.02 -5.18
N ASP A 27 -40.72 -5.83 -5.58
CA ASP A 27 -42.10 -5.58 -6.00
C ASP A 27 -42.50 -6.32 -7.29
N ALA A 28 -41.53 -6.69 -8.13
CA ALA A 28 -41.80 -7.39 -9.39
C ALA A 28 -42.00 -8.89 -9.19
N THR A 29 -41.22 -9.51 -8.30
CA THR A 29 -41.30 -10.95 -8.02
C THR A 29 -42.18 -11.26 -6.80
N HIS A 30 -42.49 -10.25 -5.98
CA HIS A 30 -43.09 -10.39 -4.65
C HIS A 30 -42.29 -11.31 -3.71
N GLU A 31 -40.98 -11.43 -3.93
CA GLU A 31 -40.08 -12.23 -3.09
C GLU A 31 -39.14 -11.37 -2.24
N TRP A 32 -38.75 -11.91 -1.09
CA TRP A 32 -37.76 -11.28 -0.23
C TRP A 32 -36.34 -11.69 -0.63
N SER A 33 -35.51 -10.70 -0.95
CA SER A 33 -34.07 -10.91 -1.16
C SER A 33 -33.30 -10.65 0.12
N ASN A 34 -32.53 -11.65 0.57
CA ASN A 34 -31.67 -11.51 1.74
C ASN A 34 -30.49 -10.55 1.50
N GLY A 35 -30.16 -9.75 2.51
CA GLY A 35 -28.98 -8.90 2.50
C GLY A 35 -27.70 -9.63 2.87
N VAL A 36 -26.57 -9.11 2.41
CA VAL A 36 -25.23 -9.67 2.69
C VAL A 36 -24.92 -9.64 4.19
N LEU A 37 -25.23 -8.54 4.88
CA LEU A 37 -24.97 -8.43 6.32
C LEU A 37 -25.86 -9.40 7.11
N ALA A 38 -27.14 -9.47 6.76
CA ALA A 38 -28.08 -10.41 7.36
C ALA A 38 -27.60 -11.85 7.23
N GLN A 39 -27.13 -12.24 6.04
CA GLN A 39 -26.62 -13.59 5.79
C GLN A 39 -25.37 -13.89 6.61
N VAL A 40 -24.39 -12.98 6.63
CA VAL A 40 -23.14 -13.15 7.39
C VAL A 40 -23.41 -13.23 8.90
N VAL A 41 -24.26 -12.36 9.43
CA VAL A 41 -24.63 -12.40 10.86
C VAL A 41 -25.37 -13.70 11.19
N ARG A 42 -26.26 -14.16 10.31
CA ARG A 42 -26.97 -15.43 10.48
C ARG A 42 -26.01 -16.61 10.53
N GLU A 43 -25.10 -16.70 9.56
CA GLU A 43 -24.09 -17.76 9.49
C GLU A 43 -23.19 -17.78 10.73
N ALA A 44 -22.66 -16.61 11.12
CA ALA A 44 -21.81 -16.48 12.29
C ALA A 44 -22.56 -16.78 13.60
N SER A 45 -23.86 -16.46 13.68
CA SER A 45 -24.70 -16.76 14.86
C SER A 45 -25.11 -18.23 14.97
N ALA A 46 -25.17 -18.94 13.83
CA ALA A 46 -25.50 -20.36 13.78
C ALA A 46 -24.32 -21.26 14.19
N ASP A 47 -23.09 -20.75 14.15
CA ASP A 47 -21.91 -21.49 14.58
C ASP A 47 -21.80 -21.57 16.12
N LEU A 48 -22.04 -22.78 16.64
CA LEU A 48 -21.98 -23.13 18.07
C LEU A 48 -20.55 -23.38 18.59
N SER A 49 -19.52 -23.20 17.77
CA SER A 49 -18.13 -23.31 18.22
C SER A 49 -17.80 -22.26 19.29
N LYS A 50 -16.79 -22.53 20.12
CA LYS A 50 -16.29 -21.53 21.10
C LYS A 50 -15.33 -20.51 20.48
N ASP A 51 -15.09 -20.61 19.18
CA ASP A 51 -14.23 -19.67 18.46
C ASP A 51 -14.90 -18.30 18.41
N ARG A 52 -14.09 -17.24 18.43
CA ARG A 52 -14.60 -15.87 18.28
C ARG A 52 -15.01 -15.63 16.84
N LYS A 53 -16.08 -14.88 16.62
CA LYS A 53 -16.52 -14.48 15.28
C LYS A 53 -16.59 -12.98 15.16
N TRP A 54 -15.84 -12.39 14.24
CA TRP A 54 -15.81 -10.96 14.02
C TRP A 54 -16.47 -10.62 12.69
N VAL A 55 -17.55 -9.85 12.75
CA VAL A 55 -18.15 -9.21 11.57
C VAL A 55 -17.56 -7.81 11.48
N VAL A 56 -16.64 -7.63 10.53
CA VAL A 56 -15.90 -6.38 10.33
C VAL A 56 -16.57 -5.58 9.22
N LEU A 57 -17.03 -4.37 9.56
CA LEU A 57 -17.55 -3.40 8.63
C LEU A 57 -16.44 -2.41 8.30
N ASP A 58 -15.81 -2.60 7.14
CA ASP A 58 -14.64 -1.86 6.66
C ASP A 58 -15.05 -0.85 5.57
N GLY A 59 -15.10 0.42 5.96
CA GLY A 59 -15.47 1.51 5.08
C GLY A 59 -16.08 2.69 5.81
N PRO A 60 -16.27 3.83 5.14
CA PRO A 60 -16.77 5.03 5.78
C PRO A 60 -18.19 4.85 6.32
N VAL A 61 -18.45 5.43 7.49
CA VAL A 61 -19.78 5.49 8.08
C VAL A 61 -20.67 6.41 7.25
N ASP A 62 -21.94 6.04 7.15
CA ASP A 62 -22.99 6.84 6.53
C ASP A 62 -24.23 6.76 7.43
N THR A 63 -24.95 7.88 7.54
CA THR A 63 -26.11 7.99 8.44
C THR A 63 -27.20 6.96 8.13
N LEU A 64 -27.38 6.60 6.85
CA LEU A 64 -28.46 5.71 6.45
C LEU A 64 -28.23 4.28 6.95
N TRP A 65 -27.05 3.71 6.70
CA TRP A 65 -26.83 2.31 7.04
C TRP A 65 -26.56 2.09 8.52
N ILE A 66 -25.96 3.06 9.23
CA ILE A 66 -25.62 2.90 10.64
C ILE A 66 -26.86 2.94 11.55
N GLU A 67 -27.90 3.69 11.17
CA GLU A 67 -29.14 3.79 11.97
C GLU A 67 -29.85 2.45 12.14
N ASN A 68 -29.82 1.61 11.10
CA ASN A 68 -30.40 0.26 11.14
C ASN A 68 -29.61 -0.71 12.04
N LEU A 69 -28.44 -0.32 12.54
CA LEU A 69 -27.65 -1.11 13.49
C LEU A 69 -27.88 -0.73 14.95
N ASN A 70 -28.69 0.28 15.26
CA ASN A 70 -28.85 0.74 16.63
C ASN A 70 -29.33 -0.35 17.61
N THR A 71 -30.15 -1.32 17.17
CA THR A 71 -30.63 -2.45 17.99
C THR A 71 -29.62 -3.59 18.14
N VAL A 72 -28.64 -3.68 17.23
CA VAL A 72 -27.55 -4.64 17.37
C VAL A 72 -26.41 -4.09 18.23
N LEU A 73 -26.26 -2.76 18.23
CA LEU A 73 -25.24 -2.05 19.01
C LEU A 73 -25.66 -1.76 20.45
N ASP A 74 -26.93 -1.94 20.81
CA ASP A 74 -27.38 -1.81 22.19
C ASP A 74 -27.28 -3.14 22.97
N ASP A 75 -27.73 -3.12 24.22
CA ASP A 75 -27.68 -4.28 25.12
C ASP A 75 -28.50 -5.49 24.62
N ASN A 76 -29.42 -5.29 23.66
CA ASN A 76 -30.23 -6.37 23.12
C ASN A 76 -29.42 -7.29 22.21
N LYS A 77 -28.38 -6.77 21.54
CA LYS A 77 -27.54 -7.50 20.56
C LYS A 77 -28.36 -8.26 19.51
N LYS A 78 -29.37 -7.58 18.92
CA LYS A 78 -30.28 -8.16 17.94
C LYS A 78 -30.29 -7.34 16.65
N LEU A 79 -29.98 -8.00 15.53
CA LEU A 79 -30.19 -7.43 14.21
C LEU A 79 -31.68 -7.58 13.84
N CYS A 80 -32.36 -6.46 13.65
CA CYS A 80 -33.76 -6.43 13.25
C CYS A 80 -33.83 -6.06 11.76
N LEU A 81 -34.37 -6.95 10.93
CA LEU A 81 -34.51 -6.72 9.50
C LEU A 81 -35.91 -6.20 9.17
N ALA A 82 -36.04 -5.46 8.07
CA ALA A 82 -37.32 -4.96 7.60
C ALA A 82 -38.29 -6.09 7.19
N SER A 83 -37.80 -7.32 6.97
CA SER A 83 -38.63 -8.53 6.82
C SER A 83 -39.38 -8.93 8.09
N GLY A 84 -39.03 -8.35 9.24
CA GLY A 84 -39.47 -8.79 10.56
C GLY A 84 -38.62 -9.90 11.16
N GLU A 85 -37.60 -10.40 10.46
CA GLU A 85 -36.63 -11.34 11.02
C GLU A 85 -35.78 -10.67 12.09
N ILE A 86 -35.59 -11.36 13.22
CA ILE A 86 -34.75 -10.91 14.33
C ILE A 86 -33.65 -11.95 14.55
N ILE A 87 -32.41 -11.55 14.28
CA ILE A 87 -31.22 -12.41 14.45
C ILE A 87 -30.49 -11.94 15.70
N LYS A 88 -30.43 -12.80 16.73
CA LYS A 88 -29.69 -12.52 17.97
C LYS A 88 -28.23 -12.93 17.80
N LEU A 89 -27.31 -12.04 18.15
CA LEU A 89 -25.88 -12.35 18.16
C LEU A 89 -25.55 -13.31 19.30
N SER A 90 -24.64 -14.26 19.04
CA SER A 90 -24.07 -15.12 20.08
C SER A 90 -23.04 -14.35 20.93
N GLU A 91 -22.68 -14.90 22.09
CA GLU A 91 -21.73 -14.25 23.01
C GLU A 91 -20.30 -14.21 22.45
N GLU A 92 -19.99 -15.13 21.55
CA GLU A 92 -18.70 -15.25 20.86
C GLU A 92 -18.56 -14.29 19.67
N MET A 93 -19.65 -13.64 19.26
CA MET A 93 -19.67 -12.68 18.16
C MET A 93 -19.29 -11.26 18.60
N SER A 94 -18.65 -10.53 17.68
CA SER A 94 -18.40 -9.09 17.83
C SER A 94 -18.57 -8.42 16.47
N ILE A 95 -19.24 -7.27 16.45
CA ILE A 95 -19.27 -6.38 15.29
C ILE A 95 -18.17 -5.34 15.50
N VAL A 96 -17.27 -5.22 14.52
CA VAL A 96 -16.13 -4.29 14.54
C VAL A 96 -16.29 -3.33 13.39
N PHE A 97 -16.04 -2.04 13.63
CA PHE A 97 -16.07 -1.00 12.63
C PHE A 97 -14.65 -0.54 12.35
N GLU A 98 -14.22 -0.64 11.09
CA GLU A 98 -12.96 -0.09 10.60
C GLU A 98 -13.30 1.12 9.73
N VAL A 99 -13.13 2.31 10.29
CA VAL A 99 -13.63 3.59 9.74
C VAL A 99 -12.54 4.64 9.86
N ASP A 100 -12.45 5.55 8.88
CA ASP A 100 -11.47 6.66 8.91
C ASP A 100 -11.92 7.76 9.89
N ASP A 101 -13.18 8.16 9.80
CA ASP A 101 -13.78 9.15 10.69
C ASP A 101 -15.25 8.83 11.02
N LEU A 102 -15.75 9.50 12.05
CA LEU A 102 -17.12 9.37 12.56
C LEU A 102 -17.89 10.70 12.48
N SER A 103 -17.48 11.61 11.60
CA SER A 103 -18.05 12.96 11.49
C SER A 103 -19.56 12.96 11.21
N VAL A 104 -20.06 11.90 10.57
CA VAL A 104 -21.47 11.73 10.20
C VAL A 104 -22.26 10.85 11.17
N ALA A 105 -21.61 10.29 12.20
CA ALA A 105 -22.28 9.44 13.17
C ALA A 105 -22.86 10.26 14.33
N SER A 106 -24.07 9.93 14.78
CA SER A 106 -24.68 10.62 15.92
C SER A 106 -23.98 10.26 17.24
N PRO A 107 -23.82 11.19 18.20
CA PRO A 107 -23.27 10.89 19.53
C PRO A 107 -23.99 9.75 20.26
N ALA A 108 -25.30 9.60 20.03
CA ALA A 108 -26.12 8.55 20.62
C ALA A 108 -25.83 7.14 20.05
N THR A 109 -25.36 7.06 18.81
CA THR A 109 -24.95 5.81 18.16
C THR A 109 -23.56 5.38 18.65
N ILE A 110 -22.61 6.33 18.70
CA ILE A 110 -21.23 6.04 19.10
C ILE A 110 -21.07 5.80 20.61
N SER A 111 -22.00 6.29 21.45
CA SER A 111 -21.95 6.05 22.91
C SER A 111 -22.17 4.60 23.30
N ARG A 112 -22.68 3.77 22.38
CA ARG A 112 -22.97 2.35 22.61
C ARG A 112 -21.81 1.42 22.25
N VAL A 113 -20.74 1.95 21.65
CA VAL A 113 -19.61 1.17 21.17
C VAL A 113 -18.32 1.52 21.90
N GLY A 114 -17.44 0.52 22.06
CA GLY A 114 -16.07 0.75 22.50
C GLY A 114 -15.26 1.36 21.36
N MET A 115 -14.59 2.48 21.62
CA MET A 115 -13.82 3.21 20.61
C MET A 115 -12.32 3.07 20.89
N VAL A 116 -11.56 2.68 19.86
CA VAL A 116 -10.10 2.65 19.90
C VAL A 116 -9.60 3.64 18.84
N TYR A 117 -9.00 4.74 19.29
CA TYR A 117 -8.39 5.72 18.40
C TYR A 117 -6.95 5.31 18.11
N MET A 118 -6.63 5.14 16.83
CA MET A 118 -5.26 4.91 16.37
C MET A 118 -4.75 6.19 15.73
N GLU A 119 -3.70 6.79 16.31
CA GLU A 119 -3.05 7.95 15.72
C GLU A 119 -2.05 7.47 14.63
N PRO A 120 -2.23 7.81 13.35
CA PRO A 120 -1.37 7.32 12.27
C PRO A 120 0.11 7.70 12.45
N LYS A 121 0.37 8.86 13.06
CA LYS A 121 1.71 9.38 13.31
C LYS A 121 2.53 8.53 14.29
N GLN A 122 1.89 7.70 15.11
CA GLN A 122 2.60 6.87 16.10
C GLN A 122 3.33 5.69 15.47
N LEU A 123 2.81 5.16 14.35
CA LEU A 123 3.42 4.02 13.68
C LEU A 123 4.54 4.48 12.73
N GLY A 124 4.25 5.50 11.92
CA GLY A 124 5.19 6.12 10.98
C GLY A 124 5.63 5.20 9.83
N TRP A 125 6.30 5.78 8.83
CA TRP A 125 6.76 5.04 7.64
C TRP A 125 7.81 3.96 7.94
N ARG A 126 8.59 4.12 9.03
CA ARG A 126 9.72 3.23 9.39
C ARG A 126 9.27 1.79 9.67
N VAL A 127 8.09 1.59 10.28
CA VAL A 127 7.59 0.23 10.55
C VAL A 127 7.22 -0.52 9.27
N ILE A 128 6.77 0.18 8.24
CA ILE A 128 6.41 -0.39 6.94
C ILE A 128 7.67 -0.92 6.28
N VAL A 129 8.73 -0.11 6.30
CA VAL A 129 10.06 -0.49 5.83
C VAL A 129 10.62 -1.68 6.63
N HIS A 130 10.50 -1.64 7.97
CA HIS A 130 11.01 -2.71 8.81
C HIS A 130 10.30 -4.05 8.54
N SER A 131 8.98 -4.01 8.34
CA SER A 131 8.18 -5.15 7.92
C SER A 131 8.61 -5.67 6.55
N TYR A 132 8.79 -4.76 5.58
CA TYR A 132 9.24 -5.11 4.23
C TYR A 132 10.62 -5.78 4.23
N ILE A 133 11.60 -5.23 4.95
CA ILE A 133 12.95 -5.81 5.06
C ILE A 133 12.86 -7.24 5.62
N ASN A 134 12.01 -7.49 6.60
CA ASN A 134 11.80 -8.82 7.17
C ASN A 134 11.20 -9.84 6.17
N THR A 135 10.62 -9.39 5.05
CA THR A 135 10.14 -10.26 3.96
C THR A 135 11.23 -10.67 2.96
N LEU A 136 12.40 -10.01 2.97
CA LEU A 136 13.51 -10.32 2.07
C LEU A 136 14.19 -11.65 2.48
N PRO A 137 14.95 -12.32 1.60
CA PRO A 137 15.75 -13.48 2.01
C PRO A 137 16.78 -13.13 3.10
N LEU A 138 17.00 -14.03 4.07
CA LEU A 138 17.88 -13.84 5.23
C LEU A 138 19.31 -13.41 4.85
N ASP A 139 19.85 -13.97 3.77
CA ASP A 139 21.21 -13.64 3.31
C ASP A 139 21.34 -12.14 2.95
N ILE A 140 20.32 -11.59 2.30
CA ILE A 140 20.27 -10.18 1.88
C ILE A 140 19.97 -9.27 3.05
N GLN A 141 19.07 -9.70 3.94
CA GLN A 141 18.82 -8.98 5.18
C GLN A 141 20.12 -8.80 5.96
N ASN A 142 20.87 -9.87 6.18
CA ASN A 142 22.09 -9.83 6.99
C ASN A 142 23.24 -9.10 6.31
N GLN A 143 23.37 -9.24 4.98
CA GLN A 143 24.50 -8.67 4.24
C GLN A 143 24.37 -7.15 4.02
N TRP A 144 23.15 -6.62 3.85
CA TRP A 144 22.94 -5.23 3.42
C TRP A 144 21.94 -4.44 4.28
N LYS A 145 21.66 -4.89 5.51
CA LYS A 145 20.73 -4.22 6.43
C LYS A 145 21.01 -2.72 6.57
N ASP A 146 22.24 -2.38 6.90
CA ASP A 146 22.64 -0.99 7.15
C ASP A 146 22.52 -0.15 5.87
N ARG A 147 22.86 -0.77 4.73
CA ARG A 147 22.76 -0.11 3.43
C ARG A 147 21.31 0.16 3.01
N PHE A 148 20.38 -0.74 3.34
CA PHE A 148 18.95 -0.44 3.16
C PHE A 148 18.52 0.77 3.98
N TRP A 149 18.94 0.88 5.24
CA TRP A 149 18.60 2.03 6.07
C TRP A 149 19.19 3.34 5.54
N GLU A 150 20.42 3.34 5.02
CA GLU A 150 21.00 4.51 4.35
C GLU A 150 20.20 4.95 3.10
N LEU A 151 19.67 3.99 2.35
CA LEU A 151 18.74 4.25 1.23
C LEU A 151 17.41 4.82 1.73
N PHE A 152 16.89 4.35 2.86
CA PHE A 152 15.67 4.92 3.44
C PHE A 152 15.89 6.29 4.09
N ASP A 153 17.09 6.62 4.54
CA ASP A 153 17.45 8.00 4.95
C ASP A 153 17.49 8.95 3.74
N LEU A 154 17.92 8.44 2.57
CA LEU A 154 17.80 9.16 1.30
C LEU A 154 16.33 9.41 0.95
N PHE A 155 15.47 8.40 1.12
CA PHE A 155 14.02 8.54 0.95
C PHE A 155 13.44 9.61 1.89
N GLU A 156 13.76 9.57 3.19
CA GLU A 156 13.23 10.53 4.17
C GLU A 156 13.60 11.98 3.80
N SER A 157 14.87 12.22 3.47
CA SER A 157 15.36 13.54 3.05
C SER A 157 14.62 14.04 1.80
N THR A 158 14.40 13.14 0.83
CA THR A 158 13.72 13.43 -0.44
C THR A 158 12.25 13.75 -0.22
N VAL A 159 11.55 12.98 0.62
CA VAL A 159 10.13 13.20 0.93
C VAL A 159 9.93 14.49 1.72
N GLN A 160 10.78 14.78 2.70
CA GLN A 160 10.74 16.06 3.43
C GLN A 160 10.92 17.24 2.48
N PHE A 161 11.84 17.15 1.51
CA PHE A 161 12.02 18.17 0.50
C PHE A 161 10.78 18.34 -0.38
N VAL A 162 10.20 17.24 -0.88
CA VAL A 162 9.00 17.28 -1.74
C VAL A 162 7.80 17.86 -1.00
N ILE A 163 7.56 17.45 0.24
CA ILE A 163 6.46 17.98 1.06
C ILE A 163 6.66 19.47 1.36
N GLY A 164 7.90 19.91 1.61
CA GLY A 164 8.20 21.29 1.99
C GLY A 164 8.33 22.29 0.82
N HIS A 165 8.77 21.84 -0.36
CA HIS A 165 9.24 22.72 -1.44
C HIS A 165 8.62 22.45 -2.81
N CYS A 166 7.87 21.36 -2.98
CA CYS A 166 7.24 20.99 -4.24
C CYS A 166 5.71 21.01 -4.14
N LYS A 167 5.05 21.36 -5.25
CA LYS A 167 3.60 21.26 -5.34
C LYS A 167 3.22 19.81 -5.64
N SER A 168 2.57 19.17 -4.67
CA SER A 168 2.07 17.80 -4.84
C SER A 168 0.71 17.81 -5.56
N VAL A 169 0.54 16.95 -6.57
CA VAL A 169 -0.75 16.80 -7.28
C VAL A 169 -1.78 16.15 -6.36
N ILE A 170 -1.35 15.13 -5.60
CA ILE A 170 -2.15 14.43 -4.60
C ILE A 170 -1.51 14.66 -3.23
N THR A 171 -2.30 15.01 -2.22
CA THR A 171 -1.80 15.09 -0.85
C THR A 171 -1.53 13.69 -0.32
N LEU A 172 -0.26 13.38 -0.05
CA LEU A 172 0.18 12.11 0.51
C LEU A 172 1.02 12.34 1.76
N ALA A 173 0.83 11.49 2.76
CA ALA A 173 1.74 11.38 3.90
C ALA A 173 2.97 10.55 3.53
N ALA A 174 4.00 10.55 4.38
CA ALA A 174 5.24 9.81 4.14
C ALA A 174 5.01 8.29 3.97
N GLU A 175 3.99 7.75 4.65
CA GLU A 175 3.54 6.36 4.57
C GLU A 175 3.02 6.00 3.17
N GLY A 176 2.32 6.94 2.52
CA GLY A 176 1.86 6.77 1.14
C GLY A 176 3.03 6.73 0.17
N TYR A 177 3.98 7.66 0.32
CA TYR A 177 5.20 7.70 -0.49
C TYR A 177 6.04 6.43 -0.33
N VAL A 178 6.27 5.95 0.90
CA VAL A 178 7.08 4.76 1.13
C VAL A 178 6.40 3.52 0.58
N THR A 179 5.07 3.43 0.69
CA THR A 179 4.31 2.29 0.14
C THR A 179 4.43 2.23 -1.38
N ASN A 180 4.34 3.37 -2.06
CA ASN A 180 4.52 3.45 -3.51
C ASN A 180 5.96 3.09 -3.93
N LEU A 181 6.97 3.61 -3.20
CA LEU A 181 8.37 3.27 -3.42
C LEU A 181 8.58 1.77 -3.29
N LEU A 182 8.13 1.17 -2.18
CA LEU A 182 8.32 -0.24 -1.87
C LEU A 182 7.66 -1.14 -2.90
N ARG A 183 6.45 -0.81 -3.39
CA ARG A 183 5.78 -1.58 -4.44
C ARG A 183 6.58 -1.61 -5.75
N LEU A 184 7.08 -0.45 -6.18
CA LEU A 184 7.88 -0.36 -7.40
C LEU A 184 9.24 -1.06 -7.23
N PHE A 185 9.88 -0.83 -6.08
CA PHE A 185 11.16 -1.43 -5.74
C PHE A 185 11.07 -2.96 -5.63
N ASP A 186 10.05 -3.49 -4.96
CA ASP A 186 9.81 -4.93 -4.82
C ASP A 186 9.52 -5.59 -6.17
N CYS A 187 8.81 -4.91 -7.07
CA CYS A 187 8.58 -5.41 -8.43
C CYS A 187 9.89 -5.58 -9.22
N LEU A 188 10.81 -4.62 -9.12
CA LEU A 188 12.12 -4.68 -9.77
C LEU A 188 13.05 -5.71 -9.11
N LEU A 189 12.94 -5.86 -7.80
CA LEU A 189 13.82 -6.72 -7.01
C LEU A 189 13.39 -8.19 -7.03
N SER A 190 12.08 -8.48 -6.97
CA SER A 190 11.51 -9.84 -6.83
C SER A 190 12.03 -10.89 -7.81
N PRO A 191 12.17 -10.59 -9.13
CA PRO A 191 12.71 -11.56 -10.10
C PRO A 191 14.16 -11.99 -9.80
N VAL A 192 14.92 -11.11 -9.16
CA VAL A 192 16.36 -11.28 -8.91
C VAL A 192 16.60 -12.07 -7.62
N ILE A 193 15.78 -11.81 -6.60
CA ILE A 193 15.82 -12.54 -5.32
C ILE A 193 14.98 -13.81 -5.29
N GLY A 194 14.19 -14.07 -6.33
CA GLY A 194 13.38 -15.28 -6.42
C GLY A 194 12.23 -15.34 -5.41
N LYS A 195 11.68 -14.19 -4.98
CA LYS A 195 10.49 -14.12 -4.11
C LYS A 195 9.28 -14.85 -4.72
N ASP A 196 9.16 -14.86 -6.04
CA ASP A 196 8.06 -15.51 -6.78
C ASP A 196 7.97 -17.04 -6.59
N LYS A 197 9.03 -17.70 -6.08
CA LYS A 197 8.99 -19.14 -5.83
C LYS A 197 8.02 -19.56 -4.73
N HIS A 198 7.57 -18.64 -3.87
CA HIS A 198 6.65 -18.93 -2.77
C HIS A 198 5.16 -18.71 -3.11
N LEU A 199 4.82 -17.85 -4.08
CA LEU A 199 3.44 -17.62 -4.51
C LEU A 199 2.94 -18.67 -5.52
N ASP A 200 3.85 -19.25 -6.33
CA ASP A 200 3.50 -20.19 -7.41
C ASP A 200 3.36 -21.67 -6.97
N LYS A 201 3.69 -22.03 -5.73
CA LYS A 201 3.59 -23.43 -5.28
C LYS A 201 2.16 -23.98 -5.20
N LYS A 202 1.14 -23.13 -5.21
CA LYS A 202 -0.26 -23.59 -5.12
C LYS A 202 -0.92 -23.81 -6.48
N ASN A 203 -0.35 -23.35 -7.60
CA ASN A 203 -1.07 -23.28 -8.89
C ASN A 203 -0.24 -23.53 -10.18
N ARG A 204 0.94 -24.17 -10.15
CA ARG A 204 1.64 -24.53 -11.39
C ARG A 204 1.53 -26.01 -11.73
N ASN A 205 0.66 -26.31 -12.69
CA ASN A 205 0.81 -27.43 -13.61
C ASN A 205 2.21 -27.35 -14.25
N GLU A 206 2.90 -28.48 -14.24
CA GLU A 206 4.14 -28.72 -14.97
C GLU A 206 3.87 -28.52 -16.47
N ASN A 207 4.21 -27.36 -17.02
CA ASN A 207 4.59 -27.10 -18.43
C ASN A 207 4.42 -25.61 -18.77
N ALA A 208 5.37 -24.78 -18.33
CA ALA A 208 5.61 -23.48 -18.95
C ALA A 208 7.11 -23.19 -18.92
N ASN A 209 7.71 -23.26 -20.11
CA ASN A 209 9.11 -23.01 -20.43
C ASN A 209 9.70 -21.83 -19.64
N THR A 210 10.61 -22.15 -18.72
CA THR A 210 11.40 -21.23 -17.90
C THR A 210 12.65 -20.78 -18.65
N ASN A 211 12.49 -19.84 -19.59
CA ASN A 211 13.63 -19.20 -20.26
C ASN A 211 13.93 -17.75 -19.79
N THR A 212 13.11 -17.17 -18.91
CA THR A 212 13.34 -15.82 -18.35
C THR A 212 13.87 -15.80 -16.92
N ALA A 213 13.82 -16.92 -16.19
CA ALA A 213 14.23 -16.98 -14.77
C ALA A 213 15.72 -17.34 -14.54
N LYS A 214 16.54 -17.39 -15.60
CA LYS A 214 17.96 -17.81 -15.53
C LYS A 214 18.99 -16.67 -15.51
N SER A 215 18.58 -15.39 -15.62
CA SER A 215 19.54 -14.31 -15.86
C SER A 215 20.10 -13.61 -14.62
N ALA A 216 19.48 -13.75 -13.44
CA ALA A 216 19.84 -12.91 -12.28
C ALA A 216 20.54 -13.64 -11.12
N SER A 217 20.46 -14.97 -11.02
CA SER A 217 21.16 -15.75 -9.98
C SER A 217 22.67 -15.91 -10.23
N ALA A 218 23.24 -15.12 -11.15
CA ALA A 218 24.65 -15.17 -11.58
C ALA A 218 25.38 -13.82 -11.36
N LEU A 219 24.74 -12.83 -10.74
CA LEU A 219 25.38 -11.55 -10.42
C LEU A 219 26.30 -11.73 -9.21
N ALA A 220 27.53 -11.20 -9.30
CA ALA A 220 28.44 -11.14 -8.15
C ALA A 220 27.80 -10.28 -7.03
N PRO A 221 28.10 -10.54 -5.75
CA PRO A 221 27.46 -9.81 -4.63
C PRO A 221 27.58 -8.28 -4.74
N ASN A 222 28.71 -7.76 -5.22
CA ASN A 222 28.90 -6.33 -5.42
C ASN A 222 28.06 -5.77 -6.58
N ASP A 223 27.88 -6.54 -7.67
CA ASP A 223 27.05 -6.13 -8.81
C ASP A 223 25.57 -6.10 -8.41
N LEU A 224 25.15 -7.04 -7.56
CA LEU A 224 23.79 -7.08 -7.04
C LEU A 224 23.50 -5.89 -6.12
N LEU A 225 24.47 -5.48 -5.29
CA LEU A 225 24.32 -4.28 -4.46
C LEU A 225 24.15 -3.01 -5.31
N ILE A 226 24.98 -2.85 -6.35
CA ILE A 226 24.87 -1.71 -7.28
C ILE A 226 23.49 -1.71 -7.97
N ALA A 227 23.00 -2.88 -8.39
CA ALA A 227 21.68 -3.01 -8.99
C ALA A 227 20.56 -2.62 -8.01
N ILE A 228 20.65 -3.05 -6.74
CA ILE A 228 19.72 -2.67 -5.67
C ILE A 228 19.68 -1.16 -5.46
N GLU A 229 20.84 -0.51 -5.36
CA GLU A 229 20.92 0.95 -5.20
C GLU A 229 20.31 1.67 -6.40
N CYS A 230 20.60 1.22 -7.62
CA CYS A 230 20.04 1.79 -8.84
C CYS A 230 18.51 1.64 -8.90
N TRP A 231 17.99 0.44 -8.61
CA TRP A 231 16.55 0.20 -8.56
C TRP A 231 15.86 0.99 -7.47
N PHE A 232 16.51 1.16 -6.32
CA PHE A 232 15.97 1.98 -5.24
C PHE A 232 15.86 3.44 -5.67
N VAL A 233 16.92 4.02 -6.23
CA VAL A 233 16.92 5.42 -6.70
C VAL A 233 15.90 5.61 -7.82
N PHE A 234 15.84 4.68 -8.78
CA PHE A 234 14.80 4.69 -9.82
C PHE A 234 13.39 4.68 -9.20
N SER A 235 13.16 3.80 -8.22
CA SER A 235 11.87 3.68 -7.55
C SER A 235 11.53 4.94 -6.76
N LEU A 236 12.52 5.58 -6.12
CA LEU A 236 12.37 6.84 -5.39
C LEU A 236 11.93 7.97 -6.33
N ILE A 237 12.55 8.10 -7.49
CA ILE A 237 12.23 9.13 -8.50
C ILE A 237 10.79 8.96 -8.99
N TRP A 238 10.40 7.73 -9.37
CA TRP A 238 9.09 7.46 -9.96
C TRP A 238 7.95 7.27 -8.95
N SER A 239 8.24 7.12 -7.66
CA SER A 239 7.22 7.08 -6.61
C SER A 239 7.00 8.43 -5.94
N VAL A 240 8.08 9.13 -5.58
CA VAL A 240 8.02 10.42 -4.87
C VAL A 240 7.98 11.58 -5.86
N GLY A 241 8.86 11.56 -6.86
CA GLY A 241 8.95 12.63 -7.86
C GLY A 241 7.77 12.67 -8.83
N ALA A 242 7.12 11.53 -9.09
CA ALA A 242 5.95 11.46 -9.97
C ALA A 242 4.76 12.30 -9.47
N ASN A 243 4.65 12.52 -8.16
CA ASN A 243 3.57 13.32 -7.56
C ASN A 243 3.82 14.84 -7.62
N THR A 244 4.92 15.29 -8.24
CA THR A 244 5.27 16.71 -8.36
C THR A 244 4.97 17.28 -9.75
N ASP A 245 4.70 18.59 -9.81
CA ASP A 245 4.56 19.34 -11.06
C ASP A 245 5.90 19.59 -11.77
N SER A 246 5.87 20.14 -12.99
CA SER A 246 7.09 20.34 -13.81
C SER A 246 8.17 21.17 -13.10
N GLU A 247 7.78 22.18 -12.31
CA GLU A 247 8.72 22.98 -11.52
C GLU A 247 9.29 22.19 -10.34
N GLY A 248 8.44 21.45 -9.63
CA GLY A 248 8.84 20.53 -8.56
C GLY A 248 9.81 19.45 -9.04
N ARG A 249 9.62 18.92 -10.26
CA ARG A 249 10.54 17.96 -10.87
C ARG A 249 11.94 18.52 -11.08
N LEU A 250 12.06 19.79 -11.50
CA LEU A 250 13.36 20.45 -11.65
C LEU A 250 14.03 20.69 -10.29
N LYS A 251 13.27 21.15 -9.29
CA LYS A 251 13.76 21.33 -7.92
C LYS A 251 14.24 20.00 -7.33
N LEU A 252 13.47 18.94 -7.52
CA LEU A 252 13.81 17.60 -7.06
C LEU A 252 15.06 17.06 -7.78
N HIS A 253 15.18 17.31 -9.08
CA HIS A 253 16.38 16.94 -9.85
C HIS A 253 17.65 17.54 -9.22
N ILE A 254 17.64 18.83 -8.91
CA ILE A 254 18.78 19.52 -8.29
C ILE A 254 19.04 18.97 -6.89
N HIS A 255 17.99 18.85 -6.07
CA HIS A 255 18.10 18.35 -4.69
C HIS A 255 18.67 16.93 -4.63
N LEU A 256 18.11 15.99 -5.41
CA LEU A 256 18.49 14.59 -5.38
C LEU A 256 19.91 14.39 -5.95
N THR A 257 20.27 15.11 -7.01
CA THR A 257 21.64 15.13 -7.57
C THR A 257 22.67 15.53 -6.51
N ASN A 258 22.42 16.61 -5.78
CA ASN A 258 23.31 17.07 -4.71
C ASN A 258 23.39 16.07 -3.55
N LEU A 259 22.25 15.47 -3.19
CA LEU A 259 22.16 14.53 -2.07
C LEU A 259 22.90 13.22 -2.37
N LEU A 260 22.78 12.70 -3.59
CA LEU A 260 23.50 11.52 -4.07
C LEU A 260 25.01 11.76 -4.11
N ALA A 261 25.45 12.93 -4.57
CA ALA A 261 26.86 13.32 -4.56
C ALA A 261 27.43 13.40 -3.13
N THR A 262 26.66 13.90 -2.17
CA THR A 262 27.09 14.04 -0.77
C THR A 262 27.22 12.69 -0.07
N LYS A 263 26.34 11.74 -0.39
CA LYS A 263 26.28 10.43 0.28
C LYS A 263 27.15 9.34 -0.37
N ASN A 264 28.03 9.69 -1.32
CA ASN A 264 28.91 8.75 -2.03
C ASN A 264 28.19 7.53 -2.61
N PHE A 265 26.92 7.66 -3.04
CA PHE A 265 26.28 6.58 -3.79
C PHE A 265 27.03 6.38 -5.10
N ILE A 266 27.60 5.19 -5.32
CA ILE A 266 28.26 4.81 -6.57
C ILE A 266 27.16 4.46 -7.56
N LEU A 267 26.41 5.46 -7.97
CA LEU A 267 25.59 5.33 -9.16
C LEU A 267 26.58 5.29 -10.33
N PRO A 268 26.50 4.29 -11.22
CA PRO A 268 27.26 4.30 -12.47
C PRO A 268 26.68 5.40 -13.38
N MET A 269 26.90 6.65 -13.01
CA MET A 269 26.37 7.83 -13.67
C MET A 269 27.40 8.97 -13.57
N PRO A 270 27.76 9.63 -14.67
CA PRO A 270 28.13 11.04 -14.60
C PRO A 270 26.83 11.84 -14.39
N LEU A 271 26.66 12.43 -13.21
CA LEU A 271 25.63 13.44 -12.98
C LEU A 271 25.80 14.55 -14.04
N PRO A 272 24.71 15.08 -14.65
CA PRO A 272 24.84 16.23 -15.52
C PRO A 272 25.43 17.39 -14.71
N LYS A 273 26.62 17.85 -15.09
CA LYS A 273 27.26 19.00 -14.45
C LYS A 273 26.39 20.23 -14.74
N PRO A 274 26.01 21.02 -13.72
CA PRO A 274 25.43 22.34 -13.98
C PRO A 274 26.50 23.19 -14.67
N GLY A 275 26.32 23.45 -15.97
CA GLY A 275 27.15 24.41 -16.72
C GLY A 275 28.01 23.89 -17.87
N ALA A 276 27.82 22.67 -18.39
CA ALA A 276 28.61 22.19 -19.53
C ALA A 276 27.95 22.44 -20.91
N SER A 277 27.73 23.72 -21.27
CA SER A 277 27.70 24.14 -22.68
C SER A 277 27.88 25.65 -22.81
N GLU A 278 29.14 26.11 -22.94
CA GLU A 278 29.40 27.35 -23.66
C GLU A 278 29.21 27.07 -25.16
N SER A 279 27.99 27.21 -25.67
CA SER A 279 27.72 27.67 -27.05
C SER A 279 26.23 27.87 -27.27
N LYS A 280 25.92 28.99 -27.92
CA LYS A 280 24.64 29.68 -28.00
C LYS A 280 23.65 29.01 -28.97
N SER A 281 22.38 28.87 -28.58
CA SER A 281 21.22 29.24 -29.41
C SER A 281 19.95 29.36 -28.53
N GLU A 282 19.18 30.43 -28.72
CA GLU A 282 18.03 30.86 -27.87
C GLU A 282 16.78 29.96 -27.96
N HIS A 283 16.90 28.72 -28.46
CA HIS A 283 15.79 27.76 -28.55
C HIS A 283 16.13 26.36 -28.00
N GLN A 284 17.18 26.22 -27.20
CA GLN A 284 17.72 24.92 -26.76
C GLN A 284 17.64 24.64 -25.25
N ASP A 285 16.89 25.44 -24.48
CA ASP A 285 16.76 25.27 -23.02
C ASP A 285 15.87 24.07 -22.59
N LEU A 286 15.38 23.27 -23.53
CA LEU A 286 14.54 22.09 -23.28
C LEU A 286 15.30 20.75 -23.33
N LEU A 287 16.64 20.76 -23.42
CA LEU A 287 17.46 19.57 -23.71
C LEU A 287 18.50 19.25 -22.62
N HIS A 288 18.20 19.53 -21.35
CA HIS A 288 19.01 19.01 -20.26
C HIS A 288 18.44 17.66 -19.77
N PRO A 289 19.23 16.57 -19.85
CA PRO A 289 18.80 15.27 -19.38
C PRO A 289 18.47 15.31 -17.88
N SER A 290 17.24 14.94 -17.51
CA SER A 290 16.74 14.99 -16.13
C SER A 290 16.85 13.62 -15.45
N ILE A 291 16.73 13.61 -14.11
CA ILE A 291 16.67 12.36 -13.32
C ILE A 291 15.51 11.43 -13.74
N TYR A 292 14.53 11.96 -14.46
CA TYR A 292 13.39 11.20 -14.97
C TYR A 292 13.67 10.47 -16.30
N ASP A 293 14.72 10.85 -17.04
CA ASP A 293 15.03 10.28 -18.37
C ASP A 293 15.92 9.03 -18.27
N PHE A 294 16.17 8.54 -17.05
CA PHE A 294 16.99 7.37 -16.79
C PHE A 294 16.16 6.09 -16.70
N VAL A 295 16.65 5.02 -17.34
CA VAL A 295 16.15 3.66 -17.14
C VAL A 295 17.30 2.73 -16.79
N PHE A 296 17.13 1.92 -15.75
CA PHE A 296 18.08 0.87 -15.42
C PHE A 296 17.91 -0.29 -16.39
N VAL A 297 19.01 -0.68 -17.05
CA VAL A 297 19.03 -1.84 -17.95
C VAL A 297 19.82 -2.96 -17.26
N PRO A 298 19.15 -3.97 -16.68
CA PRO A 298 19.79 -5.06 -15.94
C PRO A 298 20.85 -5.80 -16.76
N GLU A 299 20.63 -5.98 -18.06
CA GLU A 299 21.53 -6.69 -18.97
C GLU A 299 22.86 -5.95 -19.19
N ARG A 300 22.83 -4.62 -19.14
CA ARG A 300 24.02 -3.78 -19.31
C ARG A 300 24.67 -3.41 -17.98
N LYS A 301 24.06 -3.79 -16.86
CA LYS A 301 24.48 -3.43 -15.49
C LYS A 301 24.69 -1.92 -15.31
N GLN A 302 23.95 -1.12 -16.09
CA GLN A 302 24.12 0.33 -16.18
C GLN A 302 22.76 1.00 -16.28
N LEU A 303 22.65 2.18 -15.66
CA LEU A 303 21.59 3.14 -15.95
C LEU A 303 21.89 3.74 -17.33
N ILE A 304 20.96 3.60 -18.27
CA ILE A 304 21.09 4.16 -19.61
C ILE A 304 20.11 5.31 -19.73
N TRP A 305 20.54 6.39 -20.38
CA TRP A 305 19.65 7.43 -20.88
C TRP A 305 18.68 6.80 -21.86
N ASN A 306 17.41 6.73 -21.48
CA ASN A 306 16.40 6.30 -22.42
C ASN A 306 15.96 7.55 -23.16
N ASN A 307 16.50 7.75 -24.37
CA ASN A 307 15.95 8.72 -25.30
C ASN A 307 14.58 8.19 -25.74
N PHE A 308 13.56 8.36 -24.89
CA PHE A 308 12.17 8.24 -25.35
C PHE A 308 11.81 9.50 -26.13
N PHE A 309 12.56 9.83 -27.19
CA PHE A 309 12.21 10.65 -28.35
C PHE A 309 13.34 10.54 -29.38
#